data_AF-A0A9X0UCS9-F1
#
_entry.id   AF-A0A9X0UCS9-F1
#
_cell.length_a   1.000
_cell.length_b   1.000
_cell.length_c   1.000
_cell.angle_alpha   90.00
_cell.angle_beta   90.00
_cell.angle_gamma   90.00
#
_symmetry.space_group_name_H-M   'P 1'
#
loop_
_entity.id
_entity.type
_entity.pdbx_description
1 polymer ?
#
loop_
_entity_poly.entity_id
_entity_poly.type
_entity_poly.pdbx_seq_one_letter_code
_entity_poly.pdbx_strand_id
1 'polypeptide(L)'
;MGTIEMIRQEPASEAAAVPLPKDCLAAFVAGQPGEDRVVGLLAYALATEAGAAPTPEAVEQYRQAAVTALSEHAFRYLHNTVEQIRHDAVAEHLGGLRRPPGFARMVLANLLALVLVGLAAGWVALHPETLAGLAGLLAG
;
A
#
# COMPACT_ATOMS: atom_id res chain seq x y z
N MET A 1 0.04 -17.43 -22.06
CA MET A 1 1.06 -16.45 -22.49
C MET A 1 0.33 -15.14 -22.74
N GLY A 2 0.23 -14.28 -21.73
CA GLY A 2 -0.47 -13.01 -21.82
C GLY A 2 0.52 -11.90 -22.19
N THR A 3 0.27 -11.23 -23.29
CA THR A 3 1.06 -10.11 -23.81
C THR A 3 0.92 -8.93 -22.86
N ILE A 4 2.02 -8.53 -22.23
CA ILE A 4 2.10 -7.29 -21.44
C ILE A 4 2.07 -6.14 -22.45
N GLU A 5 0.92 -5.50 -22.60
CA GLU A 5 0.83 -4.19 -23.24
C GLU A 5 1.58 -3.20 -22.35
N MET A 6 2.84 -2.95 -22.69
CA MET A 6 3.57 -1.79 -22.20
C MET A 6 2.84 -0.55 -22.67
N ILE A 7 2.22 0.17 -21.73
CA ILE A 7 1.72 1.52 -21.93
C ILE A 7 2.92 2.35 -22.41
N ARG A 8 2.92 2.66 -23.71
CA ARG A 8 3.83 3.64 -24.30
C ARG A 8 3.51 4.98 -23.66
N GLN A 9 4.33 5.37 -22.71
CA GLN A 9 4.36 6.70 -22.14
C GLN A 9 4.75 7.65 -23.28
N GLU A 10 3.77 8.37 -23.84
CA GLU A 10 4.06 9.52 -24.69
C GLU A 10 4.91 10.49 -23.87
N PRO A 11 6.09 10.92 -24.35
CA PRO A 11 6.78 12.01 -23.71
C PRO A 11 5.85 13.21 -23.81
N ALA A 12 5.43 13.75 -22.67
CA ALA A 12 4.75 15.01 -22.58
C ALA A 12 5.51 15.99 -23.47
N SER A 13 4.83 16.43 -24.53
CA SER A 13 5.29 17.45 -25.45
C SER A 13 6.00 18.53 -24.65
N GLU A 14 7.29 18.67 -24.93
CA GLU A 14 8.18 19.71 -24.41
C GLU A 14 7.66 21.06 -24.89
N ALA A 15 6.56 21.53 -24.27
CA ALA A 15 6.10 22.89 -24.36
C ALA A 15 7.20 23.71 -23.70
N ALA A 16 8.11 24.23 -24.53
CA ALA A 16 9.22 25.04 -24.09
C ALA A 16 8.69 26.14 -23.17
N ALA A 17 8.89 25.95 -21.86
CA ALA A 17 8.55 26.94 -20.86
C ALA A 17 9.31 28.20 -21.23
N VAL A 18 8.60 29.25 -21.63
CA VAL A 18 9.23 30.54 -21.90
C VAL A 18 9.67 31.07 -20.53
N PRO A 19 10.98 31.17 -20.26
CA PRO A 19 11.44 31.54 -18.93
C PRO A 19 11.01 32.98 -18.66
N LEU A 20 10.17 33.18 -17.64
CA LEU A 20 9.88 34.53 -17.18
C LEU A 20 11.17 35.16 -16.65
N PRO A 21 11.35 36.49 -16.79
CA PRO A 21 12.49 37.20 -16.25
C PRO A 21 12.71 36.88 -14.77
N LYS A 22 13.97 36.76 -14.34
CA LYS A 22 14.32 36.49 -12.92
C LYS A 22 13.77 37.56 -11.97
N ASP A 23 13.56 38.78 -12.48
CA ASP A 23 12.99 39.90 -11.73
C ASP A 23 11.55 39.64 -11.28
N CYS A 24 10.84 38.73 -11.96
CA CYS A 24 9.48 38.33 -11.59
C CYS A 24 9.45 37.44 -10.35
N LEU A 25 10.51 36.66 -10.08
CA LEU A 25 10.60 35.79 -8.90
C LEU A 25 10.46 36.57 -7.59
N ALA A 26 11.00 37.79 -7.55
CA ALA A 26 10.91 38.67 -6.40
C ALA A 26 9.44 38.98 -6.05
N ALA A 27 8.55 39.12 -7.03
CA ALA A 27 7.13 39.36 -6.79
C ALA A 27 6.43 38.17 -6.10
N PHE A 28 6.88 36.94 -6.35
CA PHE A 28 6.30 35.73 -5.74
C PHE A 28 6.86 35.43 -4.34
N VAL A 29 8.09 35.86 -4.04
CA VAL A 29 8.78 35.52 -2.78
C VAL A 29 8.85 36.71 -1.80
N ALA A 30 8.67 37.95 -2.26
CA ALA A 30 8.75 39.13 -1.40
C ALA A 30 7.71 39.09 -0.26
N GLY A 31 8.18 39.36 0.96
CA GLY A 31 7.34 39.47 2.16
C GLY A 31 6.94 38.15 2.80
N GLN A 32 7.37 36.99 2.28
CA GLN A 32 7.03 35.70 2.86
C GLN A 32 8.08 35.19 3.89
N PRO A 33 7.63 34.64 5.04
CA PRO A 33 8.51 33.94 5.97
C PRO A 33 9.08 32.65 5.33
N GLY A 34 10.16 32.12 5.90
CA GLY A 34 10.93 31.02 5.31
C GLY A 34 10.12 29.75 5.00
N GLU A 35 9.04 29.49 5.76
CA GLU A 35 8.16 28.33 5.57
C GLU A 35 7.29 28.45 4.31
N ASP A 36 6.82 29.66 4.00
CA ASP A 36 5.98 29.92 2.82
C ASP A 36 6.82 30.07 1.53
N ARG A 37 8.15 30.11 1.65
CA ARG A 37 9.05 30.24 0.52
C ARG A 37 8.85 29.14 -0.53
N VAL A 38 8.55 27.91 -0.10
CA VAL A 38 8.31 26.79 -1.02
C VAL A 38 7.05 27.02 -1.85
N VAL A 39 5.99 27.56 -1.22
CA VAL A 39 4.76 27.94 -1.90
C VAL A 39 5.04 29.01 -2.95
N GLY A 40 5.81 30.05 -2.58
CA GLY A 40 6.20 31.12 -3.51
C GLY A 40 7.01 30.60 -4.71
N LEU A 41 7.95 29.67 -4.49
CA LEU A 41 8.73 29.04 -5.56
C LEU A 41 7.88 28.19 -6.50
N LEU A 42 6.95 27.41 -5.95
CA LEU A 42 6.05 26.59 -6.76
C LEU A 42 5.06 27.47 -7.53
N ALA A 43 4.53 28.52 -6.92
CA ALA A 43 3.66 29.48 -7.59
C ALA A 43 4.35 30.15 -8.78
N TYR A 44 5.63 30.54 -8.61
CA TYR A 44 6.45 31.05 -9.70
C TYR A 44 6.64 29.99 -10.81
N ALA A 45 6.95 28.74 -10.45
CA ALA A 45 7.11 27.67 -11.43
C ALA A 45 5.81 27.45 -12.25
N LEU A 46 4.65 27.40 -11.59
CA LEU A 46 3.35 27.27 -12.24
C LEU A 46 3.05 28.47 -13.16
N ALA A 47 3.40 29.68 -12.73
CA ALA A 47 3.23 30.88 -13.56
C ALA A 47 4.18 30.87 -14.78
N THR A 48 5.41 30.38 -14.63
CA THR A 48 6.37 30.23 -15.75
C THR A 48 5.91 29.19 -16.76
N GLU A 49 5.38 28.06 -16.30
CA GLU A 49 4.83 27.02 -17.19
C GLU A 49 3.61 27.53 -17.96
N ALA A 50 2.77 28.34 -17.31
CA ALA A 50 1.61 28.95 -17.93
C ALA A 50 1.94 30.16 -18.84
N GLY A 51 3.17 30.67 -18.82
CA GLY A 51 3.57 31.87 -19.56
C GLY A 51 2.82 33.14 -19.13
N ALA A 52 2.33 33.20 -17.89
CA ALA A 52 1.49 34.28 -17.40
C ALA A 52 2.31 35.51 -16.98
N ALA A 53 1.79 36.71 -17.25
CA ALA A 53 2.39 37.94 -16.76
C ALA A 53 2.22 38.07 -15.23
N PRO A 54 3.23 38.54 -14.49
CA PRO A 54 3.17 38.66 -13.04
C PRO A 54 2.38 39.90 -12.62
N THR A 55 1.06 39.83 -12.71
CA THR A 55 0.16 40.79 -12.05
C THR A 55 -0.06 40.36 -10.58
N PRO A 56 -0.33 41.30 -9.65
CA PRO A 56 -0.55 40.95 -8.26
C PRO A 56 -1.72 39.96 -8.07
N GLU A 57 -2.76 40.06 -8.90
CA GLU A 57 -3.87 39.09 -8.90
C GLU A 57 -3.44 37.71 -9.37
N ALA A 58 -2.63 37.62 -10.43
CA ALA A 58 -2.11 36.36 -10.94
C ALA A 58 -1.17 35.70 -9.92
N VAL A 59 -0.31 36.48 -9.26
CA VAL A 59 0.58 35.99 -8.20
C VAL A 59 -0.22 35.30 -7.09
N GLU A 60 -1.30 35.92 -6.63
CA GLU A 60 -2.14 35.33 -5.57
C GLU A 60 -2.89 34.09 -6.05
N GLN A 61 -3.40 34.10 -7.28
CA GLN A 61 -4.03 32.92 -7.89
C GLN A 61 -3.06 31.72 -7.96
N TYR A 62 -1.84 31.92 -8.44
CA TYR A 62 -0.84 30.86 -8.52
C TYR A 62 -0.32 30.43 -7.15
N ARG A 63 -0.30 31.31 -6.15
CA ARG A 63 -0.03 30.94 -4.76
C ARG A 63 -1.10 30.00 -4.22
N GLN A 64 -2.37 30.31 -4.41
CA GLN A 64 -3.46 29.41 -4.02
C GLN A 64 -3.36 28.06 -4.73
N ALA A 65 -3.09 28.07 -6.03
CA ALA A 65 -2.87 26.84 -6.80
C ALA A 65 -1.68 26.02 -6.27
N ALA A 66 -0.58 26.68 -5.90
CA ALA A 66 0.59 26.04 -5.31
C ALA A 66 0.27 25.40 -3.94
N VAL A 67 -0.51 26.08 -3.09
CA VAL A 67 -0.97 25.51 -1.81
C VAL A 67 -1.84 24.28 -2.03
N THR A 68 -2.80 24.34 -2.95
CA THR A 68 -3.64 23.19 -3.30
C THR A 68 -2.81 22.02 -3.82
N ALA A 69 -1.88 22.26 -4.74
CA ALA A 69 -1.01 21.21 -5.27
C ALA A 69 -0.10 20.58 -4.20
N LEU A 70 0.50 21.40 -3.32
CA LEU A 70 1.36 20.92 -2.23
C LEU A 70 0.57 20.10 -1.21
N SER A 71 -0.60 20.59 -0.80
CA SER A 71 -1.46 19.88 0.15
C SER A 71 -1.94 18.54 -0.41
N GLU A 72 -2.33 18.50 -1.69
CA GLU A 72 -2.74 17.25 -2.32
C GLU A 72 -1.58 16.26 -2.44
N HIS A 73 -0.39 16.74 -2.83
CA HIS A 73 0.82 15.91 -2.88
C HIS A 73 1.20 15.38 -1.49
N ALA A 74 1.20 16.24 -0.47
CA ALA A 74 1.50 15.87 0.91
C ALA A 74 0.51 14.82 1.45
N PHE A 75 -0.78 14.97 1.13
CA PHE A 75 -1.80 13.99 1.51
C PHE A 75 -1.54 12.62 0.87
N ARG A 76 -1.30 12.60 -0.45
CA ARG A 76 -0.98 11.35 -1.17
C ARG A 76 0.29 10.70 -0.64
N TYR A 77 1.34 11.50 -0.42
CA TYR A 77 2.61 11.03 0.11
C TYR A 77 2.45 10.43 1.50
N LEU A 78 1.74 11.10 2.40
CA LEU A 78 1.49 10.61 3.76
C LEU A 78 0.67 9.32 3.73
N HIS A 79 -0.38 9.26 2.92
CA HIS A 79 -1.21 8.06 2.79
C HIS A 79 -0.39 6.86 2.31
N ASN A 80 0.42 7.04 1.26
CA ASN A 80 1.30 5.99 0.75
C ASN A 80 2.33 5.55 1.78
N THR A 81 2.91 6.50 2.52
CA THR A 81 3.89 6.21 3.57
C THR A 81 3.26 5.43 4.72
N VAL A 82 2.04 5.77 5.12
CA VAL A 82 1.31 5.04 6.17
C VAL A 82 1.03 3.60 5.73
N GLU A 83 0.56 3.38 4.50
CA GLU A 83 0.34 2.02 3.99
C GLU A 83 1.64 1.23 3.92
N GLN A 84 2.75 1.85 3.53
CA GLN A 84 4.06 1.22 3.54
C GLN A 84 4.48 0.81 4.97
N ILE A 85 4.36 1.71 5.95
CA ILE A 85 4.67 1.40 7.35
C ILE A 85 3.80 0.25 7.87
N ARG A 86 2.52 0.21 7.49
CA ARG A 86 1.62 -0.90 7.89
C ARG A 86 2.08 -2.22 7.28
N HIS A 87 2.47 -2.24 6.02
CA HIS A 87 3.01 -3.43 5.37
C HIS A 87 4.31 -3.89 6.04
N ASP A 88 5.22 -2.96 6.33
CA ASP A 88 6.49 -3.26 6.99
C ASP A 88 6.28 -3.81 8.40
N ALA A 89 5.37 -3.21 9.18
CA ALA A 89 5.03 -3.70 10.52
C ALA A 89 4.40 -5.10 10.50
N VAL A 90 3.54 -5.40 9.52
CA VAL A 90 2.97 -6.74 9.33
C VAL A 90 4.06 -7.73 8.93
N ALA A 91 4.96 -7.35 8.02
CA ALA A 91 6.07 -8.19 7.59
C ALA A 91 7.03 -8.50 8.75
N GLU A 92 7.35 -7.51 9.59
CA GLU A 92 8.16 -7.68 10.79
C GLU A 92 7.48 -8.59 11.80
N HIS A 93 6.17 -8.40 12.05
CA HIS A 93 5.40 -9.24 12.95
C HIS A 93 5.34 -10.70 12.47
N LEU A 94 5.08 -10.91 11.17
CA LEU A 94 5.09 -12.24 10.56
C LEU A 94 6.49 -12.87 10.56
N GLY A 95 7.55 -12.07 10.42
CA GLY A 95 8.93 -12.51 10.51
C GLY A 95 9.32 -12.98 11.92
N GLY A 96 8.73 -12.39 12.96
CA GLY A 96 8.94 -12.78 14.36
C GLY A 96 8.17 -14.04 14.81
N LEU A 97 7.13 -14.45 14.08
CA LEU A 97 6.37 -15.66 14.39
C LEU A 97 7.11 -16.91 13.89
N ARG A 98 7.16 -17.96 14.72
CA ARG A 98 7.62 -19.29 14.28
C ARG A 98 6.74 -19.71 13.10
N ARG A 99 7.37 -19.96 11.95
CA ARG A 99 6.68 -20.41 10.72
C ARG A 99 5.67 -21.52 11.08
N PRO A 100 4.40 -21.37 10.70
CA PRO A 100 3.41 -22.43 10.94
C PRO A 100 3.86 -23.72 10.25
N PRO A 101 3.45 -24.90 10.76
CA PRO A 101 3.74 -26.16 10.10
C PRO A 101 3.27 -26.08 8.65
N GLY A 102 4.18 -26.35 7.71
CA GLY A 102 3.88 -26.24 6.27
C GLY A 102 2.71 -27.14 5.87
N PHE A 103 2.05 -26.80 4.77
CA PHE A 103 0.88 -27.53 4.25
C PHE A 103 1.11 -29.05 4.21
N ALA A 104 2.28 -29.49 3.73
CA ALA A 104 2.64 -30.91 3.70
C ALA A 104 2.63 -31.58 5.08
N ARG A 105 3.05 -30.86 6.13
CA ARG A 105 3.04 -31.38 7.52
C ARG A 105 1.62 -31.49 8.06
N MET A 106 0.74 -30.55 7.73
CA MET A 106 -0.69 -30.64 8.07
C MET A 106 -1.37 -31.81 7.34
N VAL A 107 -1.09 -31.97 6.05
CA VAL A 107 -1.62 -33.09 5.25
C VAL A 107 -1.14 -34.43 5.83
N LEU A 108 0.16 -34.55 6.13
CA LEU A 108 0.71 -35.76 6.73
C LEU A 108 0.06 -36.06 8.09
N ALA A 109 -0.12 -35.04 8.94
CA ALA A 109 -0.78 -35.21 10.23
C ALA A 109 -2.23 -35.72 10.06
N ASN A 110 -2.98 -35.18 9.11
CA ASN A 110 -4.34 -35.63 8.81
C ASN A 110 -4.38 -37.06 8.26
N LEU A 111 -3.48 -37.42 7.34
CA LEU A 111 -3.38 -38.78 6.83
C LEU A 111 -3.06 -39.78 7.95
N LEU A 112 -2.15 -39.40 8.84
CA LEU A 112 -1.76 -40.24 9.97
C LEU A 112 -2.91 -40.42 10.96
N ALA A 113 -3.66 -39.35 11.24
CA ALA A 113 -4.89 -39.42 12.03
C ALA A 113 -5.93 -40.35 11.38
N LEU A 114 -6.12 -40.24 10.05
CA LEU A 114 -7.07 -41.09 9.32
C LEU A 114 -6.69 -42.57 9.38
N VAL A 115 -5.39 -42.87 9.25
CA VAL A 115 -4.87 -44.24 9.37
C VAL A 115 -5.10 -44.77 10.79
N LEU A 116 -4.82 -43.99 11.82
CA LEU A 116 -5.03 -44.40 13.21
C LEU A 116 -6.51 -44.67 13.51
N VAL A 117 -7.40 -43.80 13.05
CA VAL A 117 -8.85 -43.99 13.20
C VAL A 117 -9.32 -45.22 12.42
N GLY A 118 -8.82 -45.41 11.20
CA GLY A 118 -9.13 -46.59 10.39
C GLY A 118 -8.67 -47.89 11.06
N LEU A 119 -7.47 -47.91 11.64
CA LEU A 119 -6.95 -49.06 12.39
C LEU A 119 -7.79 -49.34 13.64
N ALA A 120 -8.15 -48.31 14.40
CA ALA A 120 -9.01 -48.45 15.57
C ALA A 120 -10.40 -48.98 15.19
N ALA A 121 -11.02 -48.42 14.14
CA ALA A 121 -12.31 -48.88 13.63
C ALA A 121 -12.25 -50.32 13.10
N GLY A 122 -11.18 -50.67 12.37
CA GLY A 122 -10.95 -52.03 11.88
C GLY A 122 -10.76 -53.03 13.01
N TRP A 123 -9.99 -52.67 14.04
CA TRP A 123 -9.82 -53.48 15.24
C TRP A 123 -11.15 -53.74 15.95
N VAL A 124 -11.94 -52.68 16.15
CA VAL A 124 -13.28 -52.77 16.75
C VAL A 124 -14.22 -53.64 15.92
N ALA A 125 -14.17 -53.53 14.59
CA ALA A 125 -14.98 -54.35 13.69
C ALA A 125 -14.63 -55.85 13.75
N LEU A 126 -13.36 -56.18 14.03
CA LEU A 126 -12.89 -57.56 14.20
C LEU A 126 -13.18 -58.14 15.60
N HIS A 127 -13.52 -57.29 16.57
CA HIS A 127 -13.83 -57.67 17.95
C HIS A 127 -15.21 -57.15 18.39
N PRO A 128 -16.31 -57.62 17.77
CA PRO A 128 -17.66 -57.10 18.03
C PRO A 128 -18.13 -57.31 19.47
N GLU A 129 -17.59 -58.32 20.18
CA GLU A 129 -17.84 -58.52 21.62
C GLU A 129 -17.44 -57.30 22.48
N THR A 130 -16.47 -56.50 22.05
CA THR A 130 -16.04 -55.28 22.77
C THR A 130 -17.05 -54.13 22.64
N LEU A 131 -17.77 -54.05 21.53
CA LEU A 131 -18.87 -53.09 21.35
C LEU A 131 -20.09 -53.47 22.18
N ALA A 132 -20.42 -54.76 22.26
CA ALA A 132 -21.50 -55.26 23.11
C ALA A 132 -21.21 -54.99 24.60
N GLY A 133 -19.96 -55.16 25.04
CA GLY A 133 -19.53 -54.85 26.40
C GLY A 133 -19.59 -53.35 26.74
N LEU A 134 -19.18 -52.47 25.83
CA LEU A 134 -19.26 -51.01 26.02
C LEU A 134 -20.71 -50.49 25.96
N ALA A 135 -21.55 -51.00 25.06
CA ALA A 135 -22.96 -50.64 24.98
C ALA A 135 -23.73 -51.09 26.22
N GLY A 136 -23.42 -52.26 26.78
CA GLY A 136 -23.98 -52.72 28.05
C GLY A 136 -23.56 -51.88 29.26
N LEU A 137 -22.36 -51.30 29.24
CA LEU A 137 -21.82 -50.45 30.31
C LEU A 137 -22.36 -49.01 30.28
N LEU A 138 -22.80 -48.52 29.11
CA LEU A 138 -23.41 -47.20 28.92
C LEU A 138 -24.94 -47.19 29.08
N ALA A 139 -25.58 -48.37 29.00
CA ALA A 139 -27.04 -48.54 29.11
C ALA A 139 -27.52 -48.90 30.53
N GLY A 140 -26.61 -49.06 31.50
CA GLY A 140 -26.91 -49.22 32.92
C GLY A 140 -26.55 -47.97 33.71
#